data_AF-A0AA37HKH5-F1
#
_entry.id   AF-A0AA37HKH5-F1
#
_cell.length_a   1.000
_cell.length_b   1.000
_cell.length_c   1.000
_cell.angle_alpha   90.00
_cell.angle_beta   90.00
_cell.angle_gamma   90.00
#
_symmetry.space_group_name_H-M   'P 1'
#
loop_
_entity.id
_entity.type
_entity.pdbx_description
1 polymer ?
#
loop_
_entity_poly.entity_id
_entity_poly.type
_entity_poly.pdbx_seq_one_letter_code
_entity_poly.pdbx_strand_id
1 'polypeptide(L)'
;MRDPNAIDFWRGLALVTIFINHVPGNTFERYTYSQYGISDAAELFVFLAGWSIGIATRGRDGAPEPRGRTVVRLLSRTIEVYRAQLTVMLLALATIAGTALVLDNPLILEWHNAGTFFADPIQTIVGIALLTHQLGFFNILPLYVVLLGIAPVFILLARLSRPAALILSGGLYLLSLIEEWNLPSWPGEGDWFFNPLCWQFLLVLGFVLQDWNRESDTLARWSRRLMPAGIALVLLGIASAVLEIRPDPLRVPEPRLLFTFDKTYLTPARLLHFLGVLLAFRAVYGLVAPRIGPVAGYLARLGRNSLAVFSMGSLLSLGGQLLRFWTGGGLLVDLAILCLGLLAMGYTAWFVEWRSRKPRPRV
;
A
#
# COMPACT_ATOMS: atom_id res chain seq x y z
N MET A 1 15.46 15.46 14.71
CA MET A 1 14.58 14.52 13.96
C MET A 1 13.50 15.37 13.30
N ARG A 2 12.94 14.96 12.15
CA ARG A 2 11.86 15.74 11.52
C ARG A 2 10.60 15.59 12.35
N ASP A 3 9.87 16.68 12.57
CA ASP A 3 8.62 16.66 13.34
C ASP A 3 7.55 15.79 12.65
N PRO A 4 6.66 15.15 13.44
CA PRO A 4 5.53 14.42 12.90
C PRO A 4 4.70 15.29 11.96
N ASN A 5 4.33 14.73 10.80
CA ASN A 5 3.40 15.34 9.87
C ASN A 5 2.31 14.34 9.49
N ALA A 6 1.21 14.85 8.94
CA ALA A 6 0.05 14.04 8.57
C ALA A 6 0.39 12.89 7.62
N ILE A 7 1.28 13.10 6.66
CA ILE A 7 1.61 12.10 5.62
C ILE A 7 2.30 10.90 6.27
N ASP A 8 3.33 11.15 7.08
CA ASP A 8 4.06 10.08 7.76
C ASP A 8 3.17 9.39 8.79
N PHE A 9 2.32 10.15 9.49
CA PHE A 9 1.36 9.60 10.46
C PHE A 9 0.39 8.62 9.80
N TRP A 10 -0.30 9.04 8.73
CA TRP A 10 -1.27 8.21 8.02
C TRP A 10 -0.62 7.01 7.34
N ARG A 11 0.60 7.18 6.82
CA ARG A 11 1.37 6.03 6.30
C ARG A 11 1.74 5.05 7.41
N GLY A 12 2.13 5.54 8.58
CA GLY A 12 2.37 4.70 9.76
C GLY A 12 1.12 3.92 10.19
N LEU A 13 -0.03 4.58 10.22
CA LEU A 13 -1.31 3.92 10.51
C LEU A 13 -1.65 2.85 9.47
N ALA A 14 -1.41 3.13 8.18
CA ALA A 14 -1.60 2.15 7.12
C ALA A 14 -0.71 0.92 7.33
N LEU A 15 0.56 1.10 7.69
CA LEU A 15 1.49 -0.01 7.97
C LEU A 15 1.03 -0.88 9.14
N VAL A 16 0.55 -0.27 10.23
CA VAL A 16 -0.01 -1.01 11.38
C VAL A 16 -1.27 -1.77 10.97
N THR A 17 -2.16 -1.13 10.21
CA THR A 17 -3.39 -1.75 9.70
C THR A 17 -3.09 -2.94 8.80
N ILE A 18 -2.12 -2.79 7.88
CA ILE A 18 -1.65 -3.85 6.99
C ILE A 18 -1.12 -5.01 7.81
N PHE A 19 -0.23 -4.76 8.78
CA PHE A 19 0.34 -5.81 9.63
C PHE A 19 -0.74 -6.63 10.34
N ILE A 20 -1.72 -5.97 10.97
CA ILE A 20 -2.83 -6.65 11.64
C ILE A 20 -3.63 -7.51 10.64
N ASN A 21 -3.97 -6.95 9.48
CA ASN A 21 -4.80 -7.65 8.49
C ASN A 21 -4.03 -8.71 7.68
N HIS A 22 -2.71 -8.78 7.83
CA HIS A 22 -1.87 -9.82 7.25
C HIS A 22 -1.71 -11.03 8.19
N VAL A 23 -2.51 -11.13 9.26
CA VAL A 23 -2.61 -12.34 10.09
C VAL A 23 -4.08 -12.77 10.13
N PRO A 24 -4.61 -13.48 9.11
CA PRO A 24 -6.04 -13.72 9.00
C PRO A 24 -6.66 -14.44 10.22
N GLY A 25 -7.85 -13.99 10.60
CA GLY A 25 -8.62 -14.53 11.71
C GLY A 25 -8.20 -14.03 13.08
N ASN A 26 -7.19 -13.16 13.18
CA ASN A 26 -6.73 -12.65 14.47
C ASN A 26 -7.77 -11.74 15.13
N THR A 27 -7.75 -11.69 16.45
CA THR A 27 -8.71 -10.95 17.27
C THR A 27 -8.80 -9.45 16.93
N PHE A 28 -7.72 -8.85 16.41
CA PHE A 28 -7.64 -7.41 16.19
C PHE A 28 -8.04 -6.96 14.78
N GLU A 29 -8.15 -7.88 13.81
CA GLU A 29 -8.50 -7.51 12.43
C GLU A 29 -9.87 -6.80 12.35
N ARG A 30 -10.83 -7.22 13.19
CA ARG A 30 -12.16 -6.59 13.33
C ARG A 30 -12.16 -5.15 13.78
N TYR A 31 -11.06 -4.63 14.35
CA TYR A 31 -10.97 -3.21 14.74
C TYR A 31 -10.26 -2.36 13.69
N THR A 32 -9.85 -2.97 12.58
CA THR A 32 -9.28 -2.24 11.47
C THR A 32 -10.37 -1.74 10.53
N TYR A 33 -10.14 -0.58 9.92
CA TYR A 33 -11.13 0.00 9.01
C TYR A 33 -11.36 -0.85 7.74
N SER A 34 -10.43 -1.75 7.40
CA SER A 34 -10.57 -2.66 6.26
C SER A 34 -11.75 -3.62 6.40
N GLN A 35 -12.26 -3.83 7.62
CA GLN A 35 -13.45 -4.66 7.88
C GLN A 35 -14.76 -3.89 7.69
N TYR A 36 -14.71 -2.56 7.68
CA TYR A 36 -15.89 -1.70 7.66
C TYR A 36 -15.92 -0.77 6.44
N GLY A 37 -15.05 -0.99 5.46
CA GLY A 37 -14.91 -0.13 4.29
C GLY A 37 -14.91 -0.93 3.01
N ILE A 38 -15.29 -0.27 1.91
CA ILE A 38 -15.15 -0.83 0.57
C ILE A 38 -13.68 -0.75 0.10
N SER A 39 -12.91 0.21 0.62
CA SER A 39 -11.46 0.38 0.40
C SER A 39 -10.66 0.06 1.65
N ASP A 40 -9.34 -0.12 1.52
CA ASP A 40 -8.44 -0.45 2.63
C ASP A 40 -7.12 0.31 2.60
N ALA A 41 -6.16 -0.12 3.45
CA ALA A 41 -4.88 0.55 3.67
C ALA A 41 -4.03 0.61 2.41
N ALA A 42 -4.24 -0.28 1.43
CA ALA A 42 -3.50 -0.27 0.17
C ALA A 42 -3.77 1.03 -0.63
N GLU A 43 -5.03 1.46 -0.75
CA GLU A 43 -5.37 2.69 -1.49
C GLU A 43 -4.69 3.92 -0.87
N LEU A 44 -4.72 4.03 0.47
CA LEU A 44 -4.05 5.10 1.19
C LEU A 44 -2.54 5.07 0.96
N PHE A 45 -1.93 3.88 1.01
CA PHE A 45 -0.50 3.71 0.84
C PHE A 45 -0.05 4.18 -0.56
N VAL A 46 -0.74 3.73 -1.62
CA VAL A 46 -0.44 4.07 -3.03
C VAL A 46 -0.67 5.55 -3.31
N PHE A 47 -1.80 6.10 -2.85
CA PHE A 47 -2.08 7.53 -2.97
C PHE A 47 -1.01 8.40 -2.30
N LEU A 48 -0.61 8.07 -1.07
CA LEU A 48 0.43 8.80 -0.35
C LEU A 48 1.81 8.65 -0.98
N ALA A 49 2.06 7.61 -1.79
CA ALA A 49 3.28 7.50 -2.58
C ALA A 49 3.31 8.59 -3.66
N GLY A 50 2.23 8.74 -4.44
CA GLY A 50 2.06 9.82 -5.41
C GLY A 50 2.20 11.20 -4.78
N TRP A 51 1.52 11.43 -3.65
CA TRP A 51 1.61 12.68 -2.90
C TRP A 51 3.06 12.97 -2.46
N SER A 52 3.79 11.95 -2.01
CA SER A 52 5.17 12.11 -1.54
C SER A 52 6.16 12.37 -2.67
N ILE A 53 5.93 11.78 -3.85
CA ILE A 53 6.69 12.09 -5.06
C ILE A 53 6.53 13.57 -5.42
N GLY A 54 5.31 14.10 -5.35
CA GLY A 54 5.04 15.52 -5.59
C GLY A 54 5.82 16.44 -4.64
N ILE A 55 5.99 16.03 -3.37
CA ILE A 55 6.82 16.77 -2.40
C ILE A 55 8.31 16.59 -2.71
N ALA A 56 8.74 15.36 -2.97
CA ALA A 56 10.15 15.00 -3.08
C ALA A 56 10.81 15.57 -4.35
N THR A 57 10.04 15.78 -5.41
CA THR A 57 10.56 16.18 -6.73
C THR A 57 10.50 17.70 -6.96
N ARG A 58 10.43 18.49 -5.88
CA ARG A 58 10.53 19.95 -5.88
C ARG A 58 11.68 20.42 -4.97
N GLY A 59 12.29 21.55 -5.35
CA GLY A 59 13.35 22.23 -4.60
C GLY A 59 12.83 22.96 -3.35
N ARG A 60 13.75 23.55 -2.56
CA ARG A 60 13.41 24.34 -1.36
C ARG A 60 12.64 25.62 -1.68
N ASP A 61 12.94 26.20 -2.85
CA ASP A 61 12.23 27.30 -3.49
C ASP A 61 10.83 26.90 -3.99
N GLY A 62 10.49 25.62 -3.91
CA GLY A 62 9.24 25.07 -4.41
C GLY A 62 9.23 24.85 -5.92
N ALA A 63 10.30 25.17 -6.66
CA ALA A 63 10.37 24.95 -8.09
C ALA A 63 10.47 23.44 -8.41
N PRO A 64 9.89 22.96 -9.52
CA PRO A 64 10.10 21.58 -9.96
C PRO A 64 11.59 21.29 -10.17
N GLU A 65 12.06 20.16 -9.64
CA GLU A 65 13.43 19.72 -9.94
C GLU A 65 13.61 19.47 -11.44
N PRO A 66 14.84 19.62 -11.98
CA PRO A 66 15.14 19.29 -13.37
C PRO A 66 14.60 17.92 -13.75
N ARG A 67 14.06 17.79 -14.97
CA ARG A 67 13.40 16.57 -15.44
C ARG A 67 14.29 15.34 -15.26
N GLY A 68 15.54 15.40 -15.71
CA GLY A 68 16.51 14.31 -15.56
C GLY A 68 16.74 13.88 -14.09
N ARG A 69 16.84 14.85 -13.17
CA ARG A 69 17.00 14.56 -11.73
C ARG A 69 15.77 13.86 -11.15
N THR A 70 14.58 14.27 -11.60
CA THR A 70 13.31 13.61 -11.23
C THR A 70 13.29 12.16 -11.72
N VAL A 71 13.64 11.91 -12.99
CA VAL A 71 13.71 10.55 -13.56
C VAL A 71 14.70 9.69 -12.78
N VAL A 72 15.94 10.14 -12.60
CA VAL A 72 16.98 9.37 -11.89
C VAL A 72 16.55 9.05 -10.46
N ARG A 73 15.94 9.99 -9.74
CA ARG A 73 15.44 9.77 -8.39
C ARG A 73 14.38 8.68 -8.34
N LEU A 74 13.40 8.72 -9.25
CA LEU A 74 12.32 7.74 -9.30
C LEU A 74 12.85 6.36 -9.68
N LEU A 75 13.69 6.26 -10.71
CA LEU A 75 14.27 4.98 -11.11
C LEU A 75 15.21 4.40 -10.06
N SER A 76 15.98 5.24 -9.35
CA SER A 76 16.78 4.81 -8.20
C SER A 76 15.90 4.25 -7.08
N ARG A 77 14.75 4.89 -6.84
CA ARG A 77 13.77 4.39 -5.86
C ARG A 77 13.10 3.10 -6.34
N THR A 78 12.82 2.95 -7.63
CA THR A 78 12.33 1.70 -8.23
C THR A 78 13.29 0.55 -7.96
N ILE A 79 14.60 0.75 -8.17
CA ILE A 79 15.63 -0.26 -7.90
C ILE A 79 15.69 -0.60 -6.41
N GLU A 80 15.56 0.38 -5.52
CA GLU A 80 15.54 0.16 -4.07
C GLU A 80 14.36 -0.74 -3.65
N VAL A 81 13.17 -0.45 -4.16
CA VAL A 81 11.96 -1.25 -3.88
C VAL A 81 12.09 -2.65 -4.51
N TYR A 82 12.63 -2.75 -5.72
CA TYR A 82 12.85 -4.04 -6.39
C TYR A 82 13.79 -4.95 -5.59
N ARG A 83 14.90 -4.41 -5.09
CA ARG A 83 15.83 -5.15 -4.21
C ARG A 83 15.16 -5.59 -2.91
N ALA A 84 14.35 -4.71 -2.30
CA ALA A 84 13.58 -5.04 -1.11
C ALA A 84 12.57 -6.16 -1.38
N GLN A 85 11.87 -6.11 -2.52
CA GLN A 85 10.94 -7.16 -2.96
C GLN A 85 11.63 -8.51 -3.08
N LEU A 86 12.75 -8.60 -3.81
CA LEU A 86 13.48 -9.85 -3.96
C LEU A 86 13.95 -10.42 -2.61
N THR A 87 14.45 -9.54 -1.73
CA THR A 87 14.94 -9.94 -0.40
C THR A 87 13.81 -10.48 0.46
N VAL A 88 12.68 -9.78 0.51
CA VAL A 88 11.53 -10.19 1.32
C VAL A 88 10.91 -11.48 0.78
N MET A 89 10.79 -11.64 -0.53
CA MET A 89 10.31 -12.88 -1.16
C MET A 89 11.18 -14.07 -0.78
N LEU A 90 12.51 -13.92 -0.89
CA LEU A 90 13.45 -14.99 -0.51
C LEU A 90 13.29 -15.39 0.96
N LEU A 91 13.21 -14.40 1.86
CA LEU A 91 13.03 -14.64 3.29
C LEU A 91 11.66 -15.26 3.62
N ALA A 92 10.61 -14.87 2.90
CA ALA A 92 9.28 -15.45 3.04
C ALA A 92 9.27 -16.92 2.62
N LEU A 93 9.83 -17.25 1.44
CA LEU A 93 9.99 -18.62 0.96
C LEU A 93 10.82 -19.47 1.92
N ALA A 94 11.93 -18.93 2.43
CA ALA A 94 12.76 -19.62 3.42
C ALA A 94 12.00 -19.86 4.74
N THR A 95 11.16 -18.92 5.18
CA THR A 95 10.34 -19.07 6.38
C THR A 95 9.26 -20.15 6.20
N ILE A 96 8.60 -20.16 5.03
CA ILE A 96 7.61 -21.18 4.66
C ILE A 96 8.26 -22.56 4.60
N ALA A 97 9.35 -22.70 3.85
CA ALA A 97 10.08 -23.96 3.71
C ALA A 97 10.65 -24.47 5.04
N GLY A 98 11.29 -23.59 5.81
CA GLY A 98 11.85 -23.93 7.12
C GLY A 98 10.76 -24.42 8.09
N THR A 99 9.58 -23.80 8.07
CA THR A 99 8.46 -24.22 8.92
C THR A 99 7.87 -25.55 8.45
N ALA A 100 7.74 -25.76 7.13
CA ALA A 100 7.31 -27.04 6.57
C ALA A 100 8.23 -28.20 7.00
N LEU A 101 9.55 -27.96 7.02
CA LEU A 101 10.55 -28.94 7.49
C LEU A 101 10.45 -29.20 8.99
N VAL A 102 10.34 -28.16 9.81
CA VAL A 102 10.31 -28.29 11.28
C VAL A 102 9.02 -28.97 11.76
N LEU A 103 7.89 -28.69 11.12
CA LEU A 103 6.59 -29.25 11.48
C LEU A 103 6.25 -30.54 10.72
N ASP A 104 7.14 -31.01 9.84
CA ASP A 104 6.92 -32.14 8.94
C ASP A 104 5.56 -32.06 8.20
N ASN A 105 5.25 -30.86 7.69
CA ASN A 105 3.97 -30.57 7.06
C ASN A 105 4.16 -29.91 5.69
N PRO A 106 4.11 -30.69 4.59
CA PRO A 106 4.35 -30.17 3.24
C PRO A 106 3.24 -29.23 2.76
N LEU A 107 2.03 -29.26 3.34
CA LEU A 107 0.94 -28.35 2.94
C LEU A 107 1.28 -26.87 3.20
N ILE A 108 2.24 -26.59 4.09
CA ILE A 108 2.74 -25.23 4.33
C ILE A 108 3.42 -24.66 3.08
N LEU A 109 4.02 -25.50 2.22
CA LEU A 109 4.69 -25.05 0.99
C LEU A 109 3.72 -24.43 -0.02
N GLU A 110 2.42 -24.76 0.06
CA GLU A 110 1.38 -24.21 -0.83
C GLU A 110 0.91 -22.81 -0.40
N TRP A 111 1.31 -22.35 0.79
CA TRP A 111 0.80 -21.09 1.33
C TRP A 111 1.20 -19.90 0.47
N HIS A 112 0.24 -18.98 0.30
CA HIS A 112 0.46 -17.71 -0.38
C HIS A 112 1.04 -17.83 -1.78
N ASN A 113 0.69 -18.90 -2.51
CA ASN A 113 1.19 -19.19 -3.85
C ASN A 113 2.68 -19.58 -3.90
N ALA A 114 3.25 -20.07 -2.79
CA ALA A 114 4.64 -20.51 -2.74
C ALA A 114 4.88 -21.89 -3.40
N GLY A 115 3.83 -22.69 -3.61
CA GLY A 115 3.95 -24.05 -4.16
C GLY A 115 4.67 -24.10 -5.51
N THR A 116 4.38 -23.16 -6.40
CA THR A 116 5.02 -23.07 -7.72
C THR A 116 6.53 -22.91 -7.63
N PHE A 117 7.05 -22.24 -6.59
CA PHE A 117 8.49 -22.08 -6.39
C PHE A 117 9.18 -23.41 -6.11
N PHE A 118 8.53 -24.32 -5.38
CA PHE A 118 9.11 -25.61 -5.03
C PHE A 118 8.85 -26.67 -6.09
N ALA A 119 7.73 -26.58 -6.81
CA ALA A 119 7.40 -27.48 -7.92
C ALA A 119 8.19 -27.15 -9.20
N ASP A 120 8.24 -25.88 -9.59
CA ASP A 120 8.85 -25.38 -10.82
C ASP A 120 9.89 -24.28 -10.52
N PRO A 121 11.01 -24.60 -9.85
CA PRO A 121 11.93 -23.60 -9.33
C PRO A 121 12.61 -22.77 -10.43
N ILE A 122 12.94 -23.37 -11.57
CA ILE A 122 13.64 -22.67 -12.66
C ILE A 122 12.75 -21.54 -13.20
N GLN A 123 11.52 -21.88 -13.57
CA GLN A 123 10.54 -20.95 -14.10
C GLN A 123 10.16 -19.92 -13.04
N THR A 124 9.94 -20.35 -11.80
CA THR A 124 9.49 -19.43 -10.74
C THR A 124 10.57 -18.44 -10.34
N ILE A 125 11.86 -18.83 -10.30
CA ILE A 125 12.96 -17.88 -10.06
C ILE A 125 12.98 -16.79 -11.13
N VAL A 126 12.82 -17.17 -12.40
CA VAL A 126 12.71 -16.20 -13.51
C VAL A 126 11.46 -15.33 -13.33
N GLY A 127 10.32 -15.93 -12.97
CA GLY A 127 9.08 -15.20 -12.75
C GLY A 127 9.17 -14.19 -11.60
N ILE A 128 9.84 -14.53 -10.50
CA ILE A 128 10.10 -13.62 -9.39
C ILE A 128 11.00 -12.47 -9.84
N ALA A 129 12.08 -12.77 -10.59
CA ALA A 129 12.99 -11.75 -11.11
C ALA A 129 12.29 -10.77 -12.07
N LEU A 130 11.35 -11.27 -12.89
CA LEU A 130 10.53 -10.49 -13.82
C LEU A 130 9.26 -9.90 -13.19
N LEU A 131 9.02 -10.16 -11.89
CA LEU A 131 7.82 -9.78 -11.13
C LEU A 131 6.51 -10.46 -11.57
N THR A 132 6.56 -11.40 -12.50
CA THR A 132 5.39 -12.16 -13.00
C THR A 132 4.93 -13.23 -12.02
N HIS A 133 5.78 -13.65 -11.08
CA HIS A 133 5.37 -14.50 -9.97
C HIS A 133 5.47 -13.75 -8.65
N GLN A 134 4.41 -13.83 -7.85
CA GLN A 134 4.25 -13.06 -6.62
C GLN A 134 3.65 -13.94 -5.53
N LEU A 135 4.11 -13.72 -4.29
CA LEU A 135 3.47 -14.30 -3.13
C LEU A 135 2.29 -13.43 -2.68
N GLY A 136 1.21 -14.09 -2.25
CA GLY A 136 0.11 -13.43 -1.54
C GLY A 136 0.63 -12.65 -0.33
N PHE A 137 -0.02 -11.54 0.03
CA PHE A 137 0.41 -10.60 1.08
C PHE A 137 1.75 -9.85 0.83
N PHE A 138 2.51 -10.21 -0.21
CA PHE A 138 3.74 -9.50 -0.63
C PHE A 138 3.59 -8.79 -1.98
N ASN A 139 2.55 -9.14 -2.75
CA ASN A 139 2.20 -8.63 -4.08
C ASN A 139 2.01 -7.11 -4.23
N ILE A 140 1.91 -6.33 -3.14
CA ILE A 140 1.92 -4.86 -3.24
C ILE A 140 3.31 -4.29 -3.59
N LEU A 141 4.40 -4.98 -3.25
CA LEU A 141 5.75 -4.51 -3.58
C LEU A 141 6.05 -4.59 -5.09
N PRO A 142 5.76 -5.69 -5.81
CA PRO A 142 5.80 -5.74 -7.27
C PRO A 142 5.03 -4.60 -7.94
N LEU A 143 3.80 -4.35 -7.46
CA LEU A 143 3.00 -3.21 -7.90
C LEU A 143 3.81 -1.91 -7.77
N TYR A 144 4.39 -1.64 -6.60
CA TYR A 144 5.18 -0.43 -6.38
C TYR A 144 6.39 -0.30 -7.30
N VAL A 145 7.07 -1.40 -7.62
CA VAL A 145 8.19 -1.38 -8.58
C VAL A 145 7.68 -0.89 -9.93
N VAL A 146 6.58 -1.46 -10.44
CA VAL A 146 6.00 -1.06 -11.73
C VAL A 146 5.51 0.39 -11.67
N LEU A 147 4.75 0.76 -10.63
CA LEU A 147 4.21 2.10 -10.47
C LEU A 147 5.30 3.16 -10.43
N LEU A 148 6.39 2.94 -9.69
CA LEU A 148 7.52 3.86 -9.65
C LEU A 148 8.33 3.87 -10.96
N GLY A 149 8.42 2.72 -11.65
CA GLY A 149 9.05 2.61 -12.96
C GLY A 149 8.34 3.43 -14.04
N ILE A 150 6.99 3.42 -14.05
CA ILE A 150 6.18 4.20 -15.01
C ILE A 150 5.91 5.64 -14.55
N ALA A 151 6.08 5.93 -13.24
CA ALA A 151 5.81 7.25 -12.67
C ALA A 151 6.48 8.42 -13.42
N PRO A 152 7.74 8.33 -13.91
CA PRO A 152 8.35 9.41 -14.70
C PRO A 152 7.49 9.90 -15.87
N VAL A 153 6.80 9.00 -16.58
CA VAL A 153 5.94 9.36 -17.72
C VAL A 153 4.80 10.27 -17.25
N PHE A 154 4.04 9.82 -16.26
CA PHE A 154 2.89 10.55 -15.76
C PHE A 154 3.26 11.83 -15.03
N ILE A 155 4.37 11.83 -14.27
CA ILE A 155 4.82 13.00 -13.51
C ILE A 155 5.30 14.10 -14.45
N LEU A 156 6.10 13.75 -15.46
CA LEU A 156 6.56 14.72 -16.44
C LEU A 156 5.39 15.27 -17.27
N LEU A 157 4.42 14.43 -17.60
CA LEU A 157 3.19 14.86 -18.24
C LEU A 157 2.36 15.78 -17.34
N ALA A 158 2.20 15.45 -16.05
CA ALA A 158 1.41 16.24 -15.09
C ALA A 158 2.01 17.64 -14.87
N ARG A 159 3.35 17.77 -14.95
CA ARG A 159 4.05 19.06 -14.90
C ARG A 159 3.84 19.91 -16.15
N LEU A 160 3.55 19.29 -17.29
CA LEU A 160 3.18 20.00 -18.51
C LEU A 160 1.69 20.37 -18.50
N SER A 161 0.84 19.41 -18.14
CA SER A 161 -0.61 19.55 -18.08
C SER A 161 -1.19 18.52 -17.12
N ARG A 162 -1.68 18.97 -15.96
CA ARG A 162 -2.40 18.13 -15.00
C ARG A 162 -3.61 17.43 -15.65
N PRO A 163 -4.45 18.12 -16.44
CA PRO A 163 -5.54 17.46 -17.14
C PRO A 163 -5.06 16.35 -18.07
N ALA A 164 -3.99 16.55 -18.84
CA ALA A 164 -3.47 15.52 -19.75
C ALA A 164 -3.01 14.26 -18.99
N ALA A 165 -2.34 14.42 -17.85
CA ALA A 165 -1.93 13.29 -17.02
C ALA A 165 -3.12 12.53 -16.43
N LEU A 166 -4.15 13.25 -15.96
CA LEU A 166 -5.37 12.64 -15.44
C LEU A 166 -6.20 11.95 -16.53
N ILE A 167 -6.28 12.53 -17.74
CA ILE A 167 -6.97 11.93 -18.88
C ILE A 167 -6.25 10.67 -19.33
N LEU A 168 -4.92 10.68 -19.46
CA LEU A 168 -4.16 9.50 -19.84
C LEU A 168 -4.27 8.39 -18.78
N SER A 169 -4.06 8.75 -17.52
CA SER A 169 -4.11 7.81 -16.40
C SER A 169 -5.52 7.27 -16.17
N GLY A 170 -6.54 8.13 -16.22
CA GLY A 170 -7.96 7.77 -16.09
C GLY A 170 -8.47 6.99 -17.30
N GLY A 171 -8.00 7.31 -18.51
CA GLY A 171 -8.30 6.56 -19.72
C GLY A 171 -7.76 5.13 -19.66
N LEU A 172 -6.49 4.96 -19.24
CA LEU A 172 -5.93 3.62 -19.03
C LEU A 172 -6.72 2.83 -17.96
N TYR A 173 -7.04 3.48 -16.84
CA TYR A 173 -7.88 2.90 -15.79
C TYR A 173 -9.26 2.45 -16.31
N LEU A 174 -9.97 3.32 -17.02
CA LEU A 174 -11.30 3.00 -17.55
C LEU A 174 -11.24 1.90 -18.61
N LEU A 175 -10.27 1.92 -19.52
CA LEU A 175 -10.07 0.86 -20.50
C LEU A 175 -9.79 -0.48 -19.82
N SER A 176 -8.97 -0.50 -18.76
CA SER A 176 -8.73 -1.72 -17.99
C SER A 176 -9.97 -2.24 -17.26
N LEU A 177 -10.94 -1.38 -16.92
CA LEU A 177 -12.22 -1.82 -16.35
C LEU A 177 -13.21 -2.33 -17.40
N ILE A 178 -13.18 -1.75 -18.60
CA ILE A 178 -14.11 -2.11 -19.69
C ILE A 178 -13.66 -3.38 -20.39
N GLU A 179 -12.37 -3.48 -20.69
CA GLU A 179 -11.74 -4.57 -21.44
C GLU A 179 -11.09 -5.62 -20.52
N GLU A 180 -11.22 -5.45 -19.21
CA GLU A 180 -10.65 -6.33 -18.17
C GLU A 180 -9.13 -6.54 -18.26
N TRP A 181 -8.40 -5.61 -18.91
CA TRP A 181 -6.95 -5.72 -19.11
C TRP A 181 -6.20 -5.83 -17.80
N ASN A 182 -5.42 -6.91 -17.64
CA ASN A 182 -4.50 -7.13 -16.53
C ASN A 182 -3.18 -7.72 -17.04
N LEU A 183 -2.14 -7.67 -16.19
CA LEU A 183 -0.89 -8.34 -16.48
C LEU A 183 -1.00 -9.82 -16.08
N PRO A 184 -0.55 -10.75 -16.93
CA PRO A 184 -0.59 -12.17 -16.60
C PRO A 184 0.42 -12.51 -15.51
N SER A 185 0.06 -13.45 -14.65
CA SER A 185 0.99 -14.13 -13.76
C SER A 185 1.70 -15.27 -14.52
N TRP A 186 2.96 -15.53 -14.17
CA TRP A 186 3.75 -16.62 -14.74
C TRP A 186 4.88 -17.01 -13.78
N PRO A 187 5.16 -18.31 -13.55
CA PRO A 187 4.64 -19.49 -14.26
C PRO A 187 3.30 -20.04 -13.75
N GLY A 188 2.78 -19.54 -12.64
CA GLY A 188 1.42 -19.88 -12.18
C GLY A 188 0.34 -19.33 -13.10
N GLU A 189 -0.88 -19.82 -12.95
CA GLU A 189 -2.04 -19.34 -13.71
C GLU A 189 -2.65 -18.04 -13.12
N GLY A 190 -3.44 -17.35 -13.93
CA GLY A 190 -4.17 -16.14 -13.56
C GLY A 190 -3.39 -14.85 -13.82
N ASP A 191 -3.85 -13.77 -13.20
CA ASP A 191 -3.34 -12.42 -13.42
C ASP A 191 -2.76 -11.81 -12.14
N TRP A 192 -2.17 -10.62 -12.27
CA TRP A 192 -1.69 -9.86 -11.14
C TRP A 192 -2.85 -9.48 -10.22
N PHE A 193 -2.71 -9.80 -8.93
CA PHE A 193 -3.70 -9.42 -7.92
C PHE A 193 -3.83 -7.91 -7.74
N PHE A 194 -2.76 -7.14 -7.92
CA PHE A 194 -2.85 -5.67 -7.96
C PHE A 194 -2.57 -5.23 -9.38
N ASN A 195 -3.61 -4.91 -10.15
CA ASN A 195 -3.48 -4.54 -11.55
C ASN A 195 -2.78 -3.17 -11.70
N PRO A 196 -1.54 -3.10 -12.22
CA PRO A 196 -0.82 -1.83 -12.29
C PRO A 196 -1.47 -0.79 -13.22
N LEU A 197 -2.26 -1.24 -14.20
CA LEU A 197 -2.96 -0.36 -15.14
C LEU A 197 -4.07 0.45 -14.45
N CYS A 198 -4.72 -0.14 -13.45
CA CYS A 198 -5.71 0.53 -12.62
C CYS A 198 -5.08 1.31 -11.46
N TRP A 199 -4.20 0.66 -10.70
CA TRP A 199 -3.66 1.22 -9.46
C TRP A 199 -2.73 2.42 -9.69
N GLN A 200 -2.17 2.58 -10.89
CA GLN A 200 -1.42 3.79 -11.25
C GLN A 200 -2.26 5.06 -11.13
N PHE A 201 -3.58 4.97 -11.29
CA PHE A 201 -4.47 6.12 -11.17
C PHE A 201 -4.40 6.77 -9.78
N LEU A 202 -4.32 5.99 -8.70
CA LEU A 202 -4.16 6.55 -7.34
C LEU A 202 -2.84 7.29 -7.16
N LEU A 203 -1.75 6.76 -7.74
CA LEU A 203 -0.45 7.40 -7.68
C LEU A 203 -0.47 8.74 -8.44
N VAL A 204 -1.02 8.75 -9.65
CA VAL A 204 -1.14 9.98 -10.46
C VAL A 204 -2.05 10.99 -9.78
N LEU A 205 -3.19 10.55 -9.25
CA LEU A 205 -4.12 11.41 -8.51
C LEU A 205 -3.46 12.00 -7.26
N GLY A 206 -2.73 11.20 -6.49
CA GLY A 206 -1.97 11.69 -5.33
C GLY A 206 -0.93 12.73 -5.69
N PHE A 207 -0.20 12.54 -6.80
CA PHE A 207 0.75 13.51 -7.31
C PHE A 207 0.07 14.81 -7.74
N VAL A 208 -0.97 14.74 -8.56
CA VAL A 208 -1.68 15.92 -9.10
C VAL A 208 -2.36 16.71 -7.98
N LEU A 209 -3.00 16.03 -7.02
CA LEU A 209 -3.64 16.70 -5.89
C LEU A 209 -2.61 17.38 -4.98
N GLN A 210 -1.45 16.77 -4.75
CA GLN A 210 -0.38 17.42 -4.01
C GLN A 210 0.13 18.66 -4.73
N ASP A 211 0.30 18.57 -6.04
CA ASP A 211 0.83 19.64 -6.87
C ASP A 211 -0.15 20.83 -6.86
N TRP A 212 -1.45 20.56 -7.00
CA TRP A 212 -2.51 21.56 -6.88
C TRP A 212 -2.62 22.16 -5.47
N ASN A 213 -2.51 21.35 -4.42
CA ASN A 213 -2.60 21.80 -3.02
C ASN A 213 -1.56 22.87 -2.67
N ARG A 214 -0.44 22.90 -3.39
CA ARG A 214 0.65 23.86 -3.14
C ARG A 214 0.42 25.22 -3.78
N GLU A 215 -0.24 25.26 -4.93
CA GLU A 215 -0.45 26.50 -5.68
C GLU A 215 -1.67 27.27 -5.22
N SER A 216 -2.63 26.59 -4.59
CA SER A 216 -3.87 27.23 -4.19
C SER A 216 -4.51 26.54 -2.99
N ASP A 217 -5.08 27.35 -2.10
CA ASP A 217 -5.98 26.90 -1.03
C ASP A 217 -7.32 26.36 -1.56
N THR A 218 -7.53 26.35 -2.87
CA THR A 218 -8.75 25.84 -3.50
C THR A 218 -9.01 24.39 -3.11
N LEU A 219 -8.02 23.50 -3.18
CA LEU A 219 -8.19 22.11 -2.74
C LEU A 219 -8.57 22.02 -1.25
N ALA A 220 -7.95 22.85 -0.40
CA ALA A 220 -8.28 22.94 1.02
C ALA A 220 -9.71 23.44 1.28
N ARG A 221 -10.22 24.36 0.46
CA ARG A 221 -11.60 24.86 0.52
C ARG A 221 -12.61 23.83 0.03
N TRP A 222 -12.37 23.21 -1.13
CA TRP A 222 -13.24 22.19 -1.70
C TRP A 222 -13.31 20.96 -0.80
N SER A 223 -12.18 20.49 -0.27
CA SER A 223 -12.18 19.37 0.67
C SER A 223 -12.98 19.65 1.94
N ARG A 224 -13.00 20.88 2.46
CA ARG A 224 -13.89 21.25 3.59
C ARG A 224 -15.36 21.21 3.18
N ARG A 225 -15.71 21.75 2.00
CA ARG A 225 -17.09 21.75 1.50
C ARG A 225 -17.60 20.34 1.20
N LEU A 226 -16.75 19.47 0.70
CA LEU A 226 -17.08 18.08 0.35
C LEU A 226 -16.93 17.10 1.52
N MET A 227 -16.45 17.56 2.69
CA MET A 227 -16.30 16.72 3.87
C MET A 227 -17.60 15.99 4.27
N PRO A 228 -18.80 16.62 4.26
CA PRO A 228 -20.05 15.91 4.55
C PRO A 228 -20.34 14.77 3.56
N ALA A 229 -20.06 14.98 2.27
CA ALA A 229 -20.18 13.92 1.26
C ALA A 229 -19.18 12.78 1.51
N GLY A 230 -17.95 13.12 1.93
CA GLY A 230 -16.96 12.13 2.34
C GLY A 230 -17.43 11.30 3.54
N ILE A 231 -18.01 11.94 4.56
CA ILE A 231 -18.61 11.24 5.71
C ILE A 231 -19.74 10.32 5.25
N ALA A 232 -20.62 10.79 4.36
CA ALA A 232 -21.71 9.97 3.81
C ALA A 232 -21.15 8.72 3.08
N LEU A 233 -20.11 8.87 2.26
CA LEU A 233 -19.46 7.74 1.59
C LEU A 233 -18.85 6.72 2.56
N VAL A 234 -18.23 7.20 3.64
CA VAL A 234 -17.69 6.32 4.70
C VAL A 234 -18.83 5.58 5.41
N LEU A 235 -19.91 6.28 5.77
CA LEU A 235 -21.09 5.66 6.41
C LEU A 235 -21.75 4.63 5.49
N LEU A 236 -21.83 4.91 4.18
CA LEU A 236 -22.30 3.95 3.19
C LEU A 236 -21.38 2.73 3.11
N GLY A 237 -20.05 2.91 3.16
CA GLY A 237 -19.10 1.81 3.22
C GLY A 237 -19.29 0.93 4.45
N ILE A 238 -19.48 1.55 5.62
CA ILE A 238 -19.76 0.85 6.89
C ILE A 238 -21.09 0.11 6.79
N ALA A 239 -22.15 0.75 6.30
CA ALA A 239 -23.45 0.12 6.13
C ALA A 239 -23.36 -1.08 5.19
N SER A 240 -22.67 -0.95 4.05
CA SER A 240 -22.47 -2.05 3.10
C SER A 240 -21.68 -3.21 3.72
N ALA A 241 -20.66 -2.92 4.52
CA ALA A 241 -19.87 -3.96 5.18
C ALA A 241 -20.68 -4.69 6.28
N VAL A 242 -21.40 -3.95 7.13
CA VAL A 242 -22.17 -4.51 8.26
C VAL A 242 -23.42 -5.25 7.78
N LEU A 243 -24.08 -4.76 6.73
CA LEU A 243 -25.26 -5.40 6.14
C LEU A 243 -24.89 -6.45 5.09
N GLU A 244 -23.59 -6.72 4.90
CA GLU A 244 -23.05 -7.66 3.90
C GLU A 244 -23.54 -7.38 2.46
N ILE A 245 -23.81 -6.11 2.16
CA ILE A 245 -24.24 -5.66 0.83
C ILE A 245 -23.03 -5.64 -0.08
N ARG A 246 -22.97 -6.62 -0.98
CA ARG A 246 -21.98 -6.68 -2.07
C ARG A 246 -22.70 -6.88 -3.40
N PRO A 247 -22.38 -6.10 -4.44
CA PRO A 247 -22.92 -6.33 -5.77
C PRO A 247 -22.55 -7.74 -6.25
N ASP A 248 -23.55 -8.53 -6.64
CA ASP A 248 -23.34 -9.83 -7.26
C ASP A 248 -22.78 -9.63 -8.67
N PRO A 249 -21.54 -10.09 -8.98
CA PRO A 249 -20.93 -9.91 -10.28
C PRO A 249 -21.74 -10.48 -11.45
N LEU A 250 -22.64 -11.44 -11.19
CA LEU A 250 -23.50 -12.05 -12.21
C LEU A 250 -24.77 -11.25 -12.49
N ARG A 251 -25.09 -10.25 -11.66
CA ARG A 251 -26.35 -9.48 -11.73
C ARG A 251 -26.15 -8.00 -12.03
N VAL A 252 -24.91 -7.54 -12.05
CA VAL A 252 -24.57 -6.15 -12.42
C VAL A 252 -24.53 -5.97 -13.95
N PRO A 253 -24.76 -4.75 -14.46
CA PRO A 253 -24.63 -4.47 -15.89
C PRO A 253 -23.20 -4.67 -16.39
N GLU A 254 -23.06 -4.95 -17.70
CA GLU A 254 -21.77 -4.86 -18.39
C GLU A 254 -21.39 -3.38 -18.65
N PRO A 255 -20.10 -3.00 -18.56
CA PRO A 255 -18.97 -3.79 -18.06
C PRO A 255 -18.99 -4.00 -16.53
N ARG A 256 -18.92 -5.26 -16.08
CA ARG A 256 -19.16 -5.65 -14.67
C ARG A 256 -18.29 -4.90 -13.67
N LEU A 257 -17.00 -4.71 -13.97
CA LEU A 257 -16.03 -4.09 -13.06
C LEU A 257 -16.37 -2.62 -12.71
N LEU A 258 -17.26 -1.97 -13.46
CA LEU A 258 -17.73 -0.63 -13.09
C LEU A 258 -18.69 -0.65 -11.88
N PHE A 259 -19.28 -1.79 -11.56
CA PHE A 259 -20.38 -1.93 -10.60
C PHE A 259 -20.11 -2.94 -9.47
N THR A 260 -18.95 -3.61 -9.46
CA THR A 260 -18.52 -4.51 -8.38
C THR A 260 -17.59 -3.83 -7.38
N PHE A 261 -17.25 -4.53 -6.30
CA PHE A 261 -16.29 -4.08 -5.27
C PHE A 261 -14.93 -4.79 -5.40
N ASP A 262 -14.48 -5.02 -6.63
CA ASP A 262 -13.24 -5.74 -6.90
C ASP A 262 -11.99 -4.90 -6.56
N LYS A 263 -11.06 -5.51 -5.81
CA LYS A 263 -9.80 -4.89 -5.36
C LYS A 263 -8.73 -4.94 -6.42
N THR A 264 -8.68 -6.03 -7.19
CA THR A 264 -7.68 -6.24 -8.23
C THR A 264 -7.67 -5.09 -9.21
N TYR A 265 -8.85 -4.69 -9.66
CA TYR A 265 -9.06 -3.65 -10.65
C TYR A 265 -9.28 -2.25 -10.06
N LEU A 266 -9.21 -2.07 -8.74
CA LEU A 266 -9.50 -0.79 -8.08
C LEU A 266 -10.85 -0.22 -8.58
N THR A 267 -11.91 -1.00 -8.44
CA THR A 267 -13.23 -0.65 -8.99
C THR A 267 -13.74 0.72 -8.51
N PRO A 268 -14.63 1.39 -9.27
CA PRO A 268 -15.04 2.76 -8.97
C PRO A 268 -15.61 2.94 -7.57
N ALA A 269 -16.35 1.96 -7.06
CA ALA A 269 -16.88 1.99 -5.70
C ALA A 269 -15.77 2.06 -4.64
N ARG A 270 -14.67 1.30 -4.82
CA ARG A 270 -13.49 1.35 -3.93
C ARG A 270 -12.81 2.72 -4.02
N LEU A 271 -12.61 3.23 -5.23
CA LEU A 271 -11.98 4.53 -5.45
C LEU A 271 -12.79 5.66 -4.81
N LEU A 272 -14.11 5.70 -5.05
CA LEU A 272 -15.02 6.70 -4.48
C LEU A 272 -15.05 6.61 -2.95
N HIS A 273 -15.17 5.40 -2.40
CA HIS A 273 -15.11 5.18 -0.96
C HIS A 273 -13.78 5.69 -0.37
N PHE A 274 -12.65 5.37 -1.00
CA PHE A 274 -11.33 5.85 -0.58
C PHE A 274 -11.22 7.39 -0.60
N LEU A 275 -11.73 8.05 -1.65
CA LEU A 275 -11.80 9.51 -1.70
C LEU A 275 -12.68 10.07 -0.58
N GLY A 276 -13.77 9.38 -0.25
CA GLY A 276 -14.60 9.68 0.92
C GLY A 276 -13.83 9.61 2.23
N VAL A 277 -13.03 8.57 2.43
CA VAL A 277 -12.12 8.43 3.58
C VAL A 277 -11.13 9.59 3.65
N LEU A 278 -10.49 9.97 2.54
CA LEU A 278 -9.56 11.12 2.52
C LEU A 278 -10.25 12.43 2.93
N LEU A 279 -11.47 12.67 2.44
CA LEU A 279 -12.26 13.86 2.77
C LEU A 279 -12.69 13.87 4.23
N ALA A 280 -13.24 12.76 4.73
CA ALA A 280 -13.76 12.64 6.09
C ALA A 280 -12.64 12.72 7.15
N PHE A 281 -11.50 12.10 6.90
CA PHE A 281 -10.42 11.98 7.89
C PHE A 281 -9.33 13.07 7.78
N ARG A 282 -9.45 14.01 6.84
CA ARG A 282 -8.47 15.10 6.65
C ARG A 282 -8.17 15.86 7.94
N ALA A 283 -9.20 16.27 8.68
CA ALA A 283 -9.06 17.09 9.88
C ALA A 283 -8.57 16.29 11.10
N VAL A 284 -8.70 14.95 11.06
CA VAL A 284 -8.47 14.07 12.21
C VAL A 284 -7.04 14.15 12.69
N TYR A 285 -6.04 14.26 11.80
CA TYR A 285 -4.65 14.42 12.23
C TYR A 285 -4.45 15.67 13.11
N GLY A 286 -4.96 16.83 12.67
CA GLY A 286 -4.82 18.10 13.40
C GLY A 286 -5.53 18.09 14.75
N LEU A 287 -6.61 17.32 14.87
CA LEU A 287 -7.34 17.14 16.13
C LEU A 287 -6.64 16.14 17.06
N VAL A 288 -6.22 14.99 16.54
CA VAL A 288 -5.78 13.87 17.38
C VAL A 288 -4.29 13.95 17.71
N ALA A 289 -3.44 14.30 16.75
CA ALA A 289 -1.98 14.24 16.93
C ALA A 289 -1.44 15.05 18.13
N PRO A 290 -1.94 16.27 18.45
CA PRO A 290 -1.51 17.00 19.64
C PRO A 290 -1.86 16.31 20.97
N ARG A 291 -2.88 15.45 20.97
CA ARG A 291 -3.38 14.73 22.17
C ARG A 291 -2.69 13.39 22.39
N ILE A 292 -2.12 12.79 21.34
CA ILE A 292 -1.47 11.48 21.39
C ILE A 292 0.01 11.55 20.97
N GLY A 293 0.72 12.61 21.39
CA GLY A 293 2.09 12.92 20.95
C GLY A 293 3.04 11.72 20.80
N PRO A 294 3.19 10.83 21.81
CA PRO A 294 4.04 9.64 21.69
C PRO A 294 3.60 8.67 20.59
N VAL A 295 2.29 8.42 20.46
CA VAL A 295 1.71 7.54 19.43
C VAL A 295 1.84 8.18 18.05
N ALA A 296 1.53 9.48 17.92
CA ALA A 296 1.71 10.20 16.66
C ALA A 296 3.18 10.20 16.21
N GLY A 297 4.12 10.39 17.14
CA GLY A 297 5.55 10.29 16.89
C GLY A 297 6.00 8.87 16.52
N TYR A 298 5.40 7.84 17.12
CA TYR A 298 5.62 6.45 16.74
C TYR A 298 5.12 6.16 15.32
N LEU A 299 3.87 6.48 14.99
CA LEU A 299 3.30 6.26 13.66
C LEU A 299 4.06 7.06 12.60
N ALA A 300 4.42 8.31 12.87
CA ALA A 300 5.24 9.10 11.95
C ALA A 300 6.64 8.49 11.73
N ARG A 301 7.27 7.87 12.75
CA ARG A 301 8.53 7.12 12.57
C ARG A 301 8.35 5.93 11.63
N LEU A 302 7.26 5.18 11.79
CA LEU A 302 6.95 4.06 10.90
C LEU A 302 6.78 4.55 9.44
N GLY A 303 5.97 5.58 9.23
CA GLY A 303 5.69 6.12 7.90
C GLY A 303 6.90 6.76 7.20
N ARG A 304 7.83 7.36 7.96
CA ARG A 304 9.09 7.89 7.39
C ARG A 304 9.97 6.79 6.80
N ASN A 305 9.95 5.60 7.39
CA ASN A 305 10.79 4.46 7.03
C ASN A 305 9.97 3.32 6.42
N SER A 306 8.93 3.67 5.66
CA SER A 306 7.85 2.75 5.30
C SER A 306 8.29 1.51 4.54
N LEU A 307 9.32 1.58 3.69
CA LEU A 307 9.80 0.42 2.95
C LEU A 307 10.37 -0.64 3.89
N ALA A 308 11.31 -0.26 4.76
CA ALA A 308 11.92 -1.18 5.72
C ALA A 308 10.90 -1.72 6.73
N VAL A 309 10.00 -0.85 7.22
CA VAL A 309 8.95 -1.24 8.15
C VAL A 309 7.92 -2.16 7.50
N PHE A 310 7.53 -1.91 6.25
CA PHE A 310 6.67 -2.81 5.50
C PHE A 310 7.33 -4.17 5.30
N SER A 311 8.58 -4.20 4.81
CA SER A 311 9.34 -5.44 4.61
C SER A 311 9.42 -6.29 5.88
N MET A 312 9.74 -5.68 7.01
CA MET A 312 9.78 -6.39 8.29
C MET A 312 8.37 -6.79 8.74
N GLY A 313 7.38 -5.91 8.60
CA GLY A 313 6.00 -6.17 8.95
C GLY A 313 5.42 -7.37 8.21
N SER A 314 5.65 -7.50 6.90
CA SER A 314 5.17 -8.63 6.09
C SER A 314 5.81 -9.97 6.51
N LEU A 315 7.10 -9.97 6.85
CA LEU A 315 7.77 -11.18 7.36
C LEU A 315 7.26 -11.56 8.76
N LEU A 316 7.07 -10.56 9.63
CA LEU A 316 6.51 -10.78 10.97
C LEU A 316 5.07 -11.26 10.92
N SER A 317 4.26 -10.75 9.98
CA SER A 317 2.88 -11.20 9.81
C SER A 317 2.85 -12.64 9.30
N LEU A 318 3.74 -13.02 8.36
CA LEU A 318 3.88 -14.42 7.95
C LEU A 318 4.28 -15.33 9.13
N GLY A 319 5.25 -14.92 9.95
CA GLY A 319 5.60 -15.63 11.19
C GLY A 319 4.43 -15.71 12.17
N GLY A 320 3.64 -14.64 12.29
CA GLY A 320 2.41 -14.60 13.08
C GLY A 320 1.35 -15.58 12.58
N GLN A 321 1.15 -15.68 11.25
CA GLN A 321 0.25 -16.66 10.66
C GLN A 321 0.68 -18.10 10.99
N LEU A 322 1.96 -18.40 10.84
CA LEU A 322 2.52 -19.73 11.14
C LEU A 322 2.41 -20.08 12.63
N LEU A 323 2.74 -19.13 13.52
CA LEU A 323 2.58 -19.29 14.97
C LEU A 323 1.11 -19.55 15.35
N ARG A 324 0.20 -18.79 14.75
CA ARG A 324 -1.24 -18.92 14.99
C ARG A 324 -1.78 -20.26 14.50
N PHE A 325 -1.32 -20.71 13.33
CA PHE A 325 -1.63 -22.04 12.80
C PHE A 325 -1.15 -23.15 13.73
N TRP A 326 0.11 -23.08 14.20
CA TRP A 326 0.69 -24.08 15.07
C TRP A 326 0.03 -24.15 16.46
N THR A 327 -0.35 -23.00 17.03
CA THR A 327 -0.93 -22.90 18.38
C THR A 327 -2.46 -23.02 18.42
N GLY A 328 -3.14 -22.97 17.26
CA GLY A 328 -4.59 -22.83 17.18
C GLY A 328 -5.10 -21.40 17.42
N GLY A 329 -4.21 -20.44 17.64
CA GLY A 329 -4.51 -19.02 17.82
C GLY A 329 -5.11 -18.66 19.18
N GLY A 330 -6.00 -17.66 19.18
CA GLY A 330 -6.64 -17.14 20.40
C GLY A 330 -6.07 -15.80 20.87
N LEU A 331 -6.78 -15.16 21.81
CA LEU A 331 -6.51 -13.78 22.23
C LEU A 331 -5.07 -13.56 22.71
N LEU A 332 -4.51 -14.47 23.50
CA LEU A 332 -3.15 -14.33 24.04
C LEU A 332 -2.09 -14.42 22.94
N VAL A 333 -2.26 -15.36 22.00
CA VAL A 333 -1.36 -15.51 20.85
C VAL A 333 -1.45 -14.29 19.95
N ASP A 334 -2.68 -13.85 19.63
CA ASP A 334 -2.92 -12.67 18.80
C ASP A 334 -2.32 -11.41 19.46
N LEU A 335 -2.45 -11.26 20.79
CA LEU A 335 -1.87 -10.15 21.54
C LEU A 335 -0.34 -10.19 21.52
N ALA A 336 0.25 -11.38 21.66
CA ALA A 336 1.70 -11.54 21.56
C ALA A 336 2.21 -11.18 20.16
N ILE A 337 1.55 -11.66 19.10
CA ILE A 337 1.86 -11.32 17.71
C ILE A 337 1.78 -9.80 17.50
N LEU A 338 0.70 -9.16 17.98
CA LEU A 338 0.51 -7.73 17.86
C LEU A 338 1.60 -6.93 18.59
N CYS A 339 1.83 -7.22 19.86
CA CYS A 339 2.82 -6.51 20.67
C CYS A 339 4.24 -6.68 20.13
N LEU A 340 4.66 -7.91 19.84
CA LEU A 340 5.99 -8.18 19.27
C LEU A 340 6.13 -7.56 17.88
N GLY A 341 5.10 -7.66 17.05
CA GLY A 341 5.07 -7.05 15.73
C GLY A 341 5.26 -5.54 15.76
N LEU A 342 4.48 -4.85 16.61
CA LEU A 342 4.60 -3.40 16.78
C LEU A 342 5.97 -3.02 17.36
N LEU A 343 6.47 -3.71 18.37
CA LEU A 343 7.80 -3.44 18.92
C LEU A 343 8.90 -3.59 17.86
N ALA A 344 8.86 -4.66 17.07
CA ALA A 344 9.83 -4.91 16.02
C ALA A 344 9.72 -3.88 14.88
N MET A 345 8.52 -3.52 14.43
CA MET A 345 8.31 -2.45 13.44
C MET A 345 8.87 -1.10 13.95
N GLY A 346 8.63 -0.79 15.23
CA GLY A 346 9.18 0.39 15.91
C GLY A 346 10.70 0.38 15.96
N TYR A 347 11.29 -0.76 16.32
CA TYR A 347 12.73 -0.97 16.34
C TYR A 347 13.33 -0.80 14.94
N THR A 348 12.74 -1.39 13.90
CA THR A 348 13.19 -1.24 12.51
C THR A 348 13.20 0.23 12.08
N ALA A 349 12.13 0.98 12.36
CA ALA A 349 12.06 2.41 12.04
C ALA A 349 13.15 3.21 12.77
N TRP A 350 13.36 2.93 14.06
CA TRP A 350 14.41 3.58 14.85
C TRP A 350 15.82 3.23 14.33
N PHE A 351 16.08 1.96 14.01
CA PHE A 351 17.37 1.47 13.54
C PHE A 351 17.78 2.09 12.20
N VAL A 352 16.84 2.17 11.25
CA VAL A 352 17.07 2.82 9.95
C VAL A 352 17.37 4.31 10.14
N GLU A 353 16.61 5.00 10.99
CA GLU A 353 16.88 6.40 11.30
C GLU A 353 18.25 6.59 11.94
N TRP A 354 18.62 5.75 12.91
CA TRP A 354 19.92 5.79 13.57
C TRP A 354 21.07 5.63 12.57
N ARG A 355 21.01 4.64 11.67
CA ARG A 355 22.03 4.41 10.64
C ARG A 355 22.15 5.56 9.64
N SER A 356 21.04 6.25 9.36
CA SER A 356 21.00 7.38 8.42
C SER A 356 21.54 8.69 9.00
N ARG A 357 21.81 8.77 10.31
CA ARG A 357 22.39 9.97 10.94
C ARG A 357 23.85 10.10 10.51
N LYS A 358 24.16 11.13 9.71
CA LYS A 358 25.57 11.53 9.49
C LYS A 358 26.17 11.96 10.84
N PRO A 359 27.42 11.57 11.16
CA PRO A 359 28.13 12.16 12.29
C PRO A 359 28.15 13.69 12.11
N ARG A 360 27.75 14.44 13.13
CA ARG A 360 28.00 15.89 13.13
C ARG A 360 29.52 16.09 13.11
N PRO A 361 30.07 16.94 12.23
CA PRO A 361 31.43 17.41 12.42
C PRO A 361 31.50 17.99 13.83
N ARG A 362 32.43 17.50 14.66
CA ARG A 362 32.78 18.22 15.89
C ARG A 362 33.43 19.52 15.41
N VAL A 363 32.74 20.64 15.63
CA VAL A 363 33.29 21.98 15.45
C VAL A 363 34.29 22.23 16.56
#